data_AF-A0A1H0D9H4-F1
#
_entry.id   AF-A0A1H0D9H4-F1
#
_cell.length_a   1.000
_cell.length_b   1.000
_cell.length_c   1.000
_cell.angle_alpha   90.00
_cell.angle_beta   90.00
_cell.angle_gamma   90.00
#
_symmetry.space_group_name_H-M   'P 1'
#
loop_
_entity.id
_entity.type
_entity.pdbx_description
1 polymer ?
#
loop_
_entity_poly.entity_id
_entity_poly.type
_entity_poly.pdbx_seq_one_letter_code
_entity_poly.pdbx_strand_id
1 'polypeptide(L)'
;MFGFLNRTKLKKDDLKGIAKLMYQDVSDDSWDQENLTKRNLDFTIESVRYIDMYTKRLMNMEMGTELLNKHFDNFVVRIGAYIGEVIKNNIKQDFYWYEFDSVYNYSPKLDGVYNNIETQSVLYSRKRDIVILPLFVVSQFLKGSSPYTNFLTYVEEMIKQNS
;
A
#
# COMPACT_ATOMS: atom_id res chain seq x y z
N MET A 1 27.27 29.62 -4.55
CA MET A 1 26.26 29.76 -5.63
C MET A 1 24.92 29.33 -5.05
N PHE A 2 23.98 30.27 -4.93
CA PHE A 2 22.63 30.00 -4.44
C PHE A 2 21.83 29.34 -5.55
N GLY A 3 21.80 28.01 -5.55
CA GLY A 3 20.84 27.25 -6.35
C GLY A 3 19.46 27.46 -5.74
N PHE A 4 18.62 28.26 -6.39
CA PHE A 4 17.19 28.33 -6.09
C PHE A 4 16.65 26.90 -6.16
N LEU A 5 16.32 26.34 -4.99
CA LEU A 5 15.56 25.10 -4.86
C LEU A 5 14.21 25.34 -5.56
N ASN A 6 14.11 24.91 -6.81
CA ASN A 6 12.82 24.55 -7.40
C ASN A 6 12.26 23.46 -6.49
N ARG A 7 11.52 23.84 -5.45
CA ARG A 7 10.70 22.90 -4.69
C ARG A 7 9.68 22.36 -5.69
N THR A 8 9.99 21.23 -6.30
CA THR A 8 9.09 20.54 -7.21
C THR A 8 7.75 20.37 -6.53
N LYS A 9 6.70 20.77 -7.23
CA LYS A 9 5.34 20.75 -6.69
C LYS A 9 4.96 19.31 -6.37
N LEU A 10 4.61 19.04 -5.11
CA LEU A 10 4.01 17.78 -4.71
C LEU A 10 2.73 17.55 -5.52
N LYS A 11 2.59 16.35 -6.10
CA LYS A 11 1.41 15.95 -6.87
C LYS A 11 0.61 14.96 -6.04
N LYS A 12 -0.59 15.40 -5.63
CA LYS A 12 -1.50 14.54 -4.87
C LYS A 12 -2.01 13.42 -5.77
N ASP A 13 -2.20 12.27 -5.13
CA ASP A 13 -2.87 11.13 -5.72
C ASP A 13 -4.05 10.72 -4.82
N ASP A 14 -4.89 9.80 -5.28
CA ASP A 14 -5.98 9.23 -4.48
C ASP A 14 -6.20 7.75 -4.82
N LEU A 15 -5.66 6.89 -3.97
CA LEU A 15 -5.85 5.45 -4.10
C LEU A 15 -7.09 4.91 -3.39
N LYS A 16 -7.93 5.77 -2.79
CA LYS A 16 -9.13 5.30 -2.08
C LYS A 16 -10.10 4.59 -3.01
N GLY A 17 -10.24 5.04 -4.26
CA GLY A 17 -11.05 4.36 -5.28
C GLY A 17 -10.53 2.96 -5.59
N ILE A 18 -9.22 2.84 -5.79
CA ILE A 18 -8.53 1.57 -6.05
C ILE A 18 -8.68 0.62 -4.86
N ALA A 19 -8.54 1.12 -3.63
CA ALA A 19 -8.68 0.32 -2.43
C ALA A 19 -10.07 -0.33 -2.31
N LYS A 20 -11.13 0.36 -2.77
CA LYS A 20 -12.50 -0.20 -2.75
C LYS A 20 -12.68 -1.36 -3.72
N LEU A 21 -11.86 -1.47 -4.76
CA LEU A 21 -11.92 -2.60 -5.69
C LEU A 21 -11.70 -3.94 -4.97
N MET A 22 -11.00 -3.95 -3.82
CA MET A 22 -10.85 -5.15 -3.00
C MET A 22 -12.17 -5.80 -2.60
N TYR A 23 -13.28 -5.06 -2.57
CA TYR A 23 -14.61 -5.62 -2.27
C TYR A 23 -15.70 -5.26 -3.31
N GLN A 24 -15.33 -4.57 -4.38
CA GLN A 24 -16.25 -4.19 -5.46
C GLN A 24 -16.03 -5.00 -6.74
N ASP A 25 -14.80 -5.49 -6.94
CA ASP A 25 -14.38 -6.26 -8.12
C ASP A 25 -13.74 -7.56 -7.62
N VAL A 26 -14.61 -8.45 -7.16
CA VAL A 26 -14.26 -9.71 -6.48
C VAL A 26 -14.46 -10.88 -7.44
N SER A 27 -13.56 -11.86 -7.40
CA SER A 27 -13.64 -13.05 -8.26
C SER A 27 -14.82 -13.95 -7.91
N ASP A 28 -15.23 -14.84 -8.82
CA ASP A 28 -16.29 -15.83 -8.56
C ASP A 28 -15.88 -16.95 -7.58
N ASP A 29 -14.65 -16.94 -7.05
CA ASP A 29 -14.22 -17.88 -6.01
C ASP A 29 -15.10 -17.72 -4.77
N SER A 30 -15.59 -18.85 -4.23
CA SER A 30 -16.55 -18.82 -3.12
C SER A 30 -15.96 -18.20 -1.86
N TRP A 31 -14.67 -18.42 -1.59
CA TRP A 31 -14.01 -17.82 -0.45
C TRP A 31 -13.88 -16.31 -0.63
N ASP A 32 -13.51 -15.85 -1.83
CA ASP A 32 -13.42 -14.42 -2.14
C ASP A 32 -14.78 -13.73 -1.96
N GLN A 33 -15.87 -14.30 -2.49
CA GLN A 33 -17.22 -13.74 -2.34
C GLN A 33 -17.69 -13.66 -0.88
N GLU A 34 -17.33 -14.63 -0.05
CA GLU A 34 -17.68 -14.64 1.37
C GLU A 34 -16.84 -13.65 2.20
N ASN A 35 -15.56 -13.48 1.85
CA ASN A 35 -14.59 -12.81 2.71
C ASN A 35 -14.23 -11.39 2.25
N LEU A 36 -14.14 -11.14 0.94
CA LEU A 36 -13.79 -9.85 0.36
C LEU A 36 -15.02 -8.95 0.20
N THR A 37 -15.76 -8.75 1.28
CA THR A 37 -17.00 -7.96 1.28
C THR A 37 -16.77 -6.59 1.88
N LYS A 38 -17.62 -5.61 1.52
CA LYS A 38 -17.59 -4.26 2.12
C LYS A 38 -17.71 -4.30 3.66
N ARG A 39 -18.39 -5.30 4.20
CA ARG A 39 -18.57 -5.48 5.65
C ARG A 39 -17.26 -5.90 6.32
N ASN A 40 -16.51 -6.82 5.71
CA ASN A 40 -15.26 -7.32 6.25
C ASN A 40 -14.09 -6.39 5.95
N LEU A 41 -14.15 -5.67 4.83
CA LEU A 41 -13.14 -4.75 4.33
C LEU A 41 -13.56 -3.28 4.54
N ASP A 42 -13.71 -2.89 5.80
CA ASP A 42 -14.22 -1.59 6.25
C ASP A 42 -13.12 -0.56 6.59
N PHE A 43 -11.88 -0.82 6.18
CA PHE A 43 -10.68 -0.02 6.45
C PHE A 43 -10.27 0.10 7.93
N THR A 44 -10.72 -0.82 8.79
CA THR A 44 -10.21 -0.97 10.17
C THR A 44 -8.91 -1.78 10.21
N ILE A 45 -8.19 -1.74 11.33
CA ILE A 45 -7.00 -2.59 11.54
C ILE A 45 -7.39 -4.08 11.44
N GLU A 46 -8.53 -4.48 12.03
CA GLU A 46 -9.02 -5.86 11.97
C GLU A 46 -9.30 -6.34 10.54
N SER A 47 -9.75 -5.45 9.66
CA SER A 47 -10.02 -5.79 8.25
C SER A 47 -8.77 -6.30 7.52
N VAL A 48 -7.56 -5.95 7.98
CA VAL A 48 -6.29 -6.40 7.40
C VAL A 48 -6.12 -7.91 7.53
N ARG A 49 -6.75 -8.55 8.53
CA ARG A 49 -6.70 -10.02 8.71
C ARG A 49 -7.30 -10.75 7.51
N TYR A 50 -8.34 -10.20 6.88
CA TYR A 50 -8.92 -10.77 5.66
C TYR A 50 -7.98 -10.61 4.46
N ILE A 51 -7.27 -9.48 4.37
CA ILE A 51 -6.24 -9.26 3.35
C ILE A 51 -5.08 -10.24 3.53
N ASP A 52 -4.64 -10.50 4.76
CA ASP A 52 -3.61 -11.49 5.06
C ASP A 52 -4.03 -12.91 4.65
N MET A 53 -5.28 -13.30 4.96
CA MET A 53 -5.82 -14.60 4.55
C MET A 53 -5.90 -14.71 3.01
N TYR A 54 -6.41 -13.67 2.36
CA TYR A 54 -6.52 -13.61 0.91
C TYR A 54 -5.14 -13.74 0.23
N THR A 55 -4.17 -12.98 0.71
CA THR A 55 -2.83 -12.96 0.13
C THR A 55 -2.11 -14.30 0.34
N LYS A 56 -2.31 -14.96 1.48
CA LYS A 56 -1.81 -16.32 1.69
C LYS A 56 -2.45 -17.34 0.76
N ARG A 57 -3.74 -17.22 0.44
CA ARG A 57 -4.38 -18.07 -0.57
C ARG A 57 -3.77 -17.83 -1.95
N LEU A 58 -3.63 -16.56 -2.31
CA LEU A 58 -3.03 -16.13 -3.58
C LEU A 58 -1.61 -16.68 -3.76
N MET A 59 -0.78 -16.69 -2.71
CA MET A 59 0.61 -17.14 -2.79
C MET A 59 0.82 -18.66 -2.66
N ASN A 60 -0.12 -19.39 -2.05
CA ASN A 60 0.08 -20.82 -1.72
C ASN A 60 -0.75 -21.78 -2.57
N MET A 61 -1.74 -21.28 -3.31
CA MET A 61 -2.53 -22.09 -4.24
C MET A 61 -1.92 -22.01 -5.65
N GLU A 62 -1.92 -23.11 -6.38
CA GLU A 62 -1.36 -23.18 -7.74
C GLU A 62 -2.02 -22.14 -8.67
N MET A 63 -3.35 -22.15 -8.74
CA MET A 63 -4.13 -21.17 -9.51
C MET A 63 -3.91 -19.73 -9.02
N GLY A 64 -3.79 -19.53 -7.71
CA GLY A 64 -3.49 -18.22 -7.14
C GLY A 64 -2.12 -17.70 -7.55
N THR A 65 -1.11 -18.56 -7.57
CA THR A 65 0.27 -18.21 -7.92
C THR A 65 0.37 -17.88 -9.40
N GLU A 66 -0.31 -18.63 -10.26
CA GLU A 66 -0.41 -18.32 -11.69
C GLU A 66 -1.07 -16.94 -11.92
N LEU A 67 -2.19 -16.69 -11.25
CA LEU A 67 -2.91 -15.42 -11.34
C LEU A 67 -2.04 -14.25 -10.84
N LEU A 68 -1.37 -14.43 -9.70
CA LEU A 68 -0.45 -13.46 -9.12
C LEU A 68 0.68 -13.12 -10.09
N ASN A 69 1.31 -14.13 -10.70
CA ASN A 69 2.40 -13.91 -11.66
C ASN A 69 1.92 -13.14 -12.90
N LYS A 70 0.70 -13.41 -13.37
CA LYS A 70 0.11 -12.75 -14.55
C LYS A 70 -0.32 -11.31 -14.29
N HIS A 71 -0.75 -11.00 -13.07
CA HIS A 71 -1.36 -9.71 -12.71
C HIS A 71 -0.71 -9.07 -11.49
N PHE A 72 0.60 -9.27 -11.33
CA PHE A 72 1.35 -8.89 -10.13
C PHE A 72 1.16 -7.42 -9.74
N ASP A 73 1.32 -6.50 -10.69
CA ASP A 73 1.20 -5.06 -10.41
C ASP A 73 -0.22 -4.66 -10.00
N ASN A 74 -1.24 -5.31 -10.56
CA ASN A 74 -2.63 -5.08 -10.18
C ASN A 74 -2.88 -5.49 -8.71
N PHE A 75 -2.32 -6.62 -8.28
CA PHE A 75 -2.42 -7.05 -6.88
C PHE A 75 -1.66 -6.11 -5.95
N VAL A 76 -0.43 -5.73 -6.31
CA VAL A 76 0.38 -4.77 -5.54
C VAL A 76 -0.39 -3.47 -5.33
N VAL A 77 -0.95 -2.90 -6.41
CA VAL A 77 -1.66 -1.63 -6.36
C VAL A 77 -2.95 -1.74 -5.55
N ARG A 78 -3.78 -2.77 -5.77
CA ARG A 78 -5.06 -2.93 -5.04
C ARG A 78 -4.86 -3.22 -3.56
N ILE A 79 -4.00 -4.19 -3.22
CA ILE A 79 -3.71 -4.54 -1.83
C ILE A 79 -2.98 -3.39 -1.14
N GLY A 80 -1.96 -2.81 -1.79
CA GLY A 80 -1.20 -1.68 -1.26
C GLY A 80 -2.06 -0.44 -1.01
N ALA A 81 -2.99 -0.13 -1.90
CA ALA A 81 -3.96 0.95 -1.70
C ALA A 81 -4.83 0.69 -0.48
N TYR A 82 -5.34 -0.53 -0.31
CA TYR A 82 -6.17 -0.90 0.84
C TYR A 82 -5.41 -0.79 2.16
N ILE A 83 -4.22 -1.40 2.23
CA ILE A 83 -3.33 -1.34 3.40
C ILE A 83 -2.97 0.11 3.74
N GLY A 84 -2.65 0.92 2.72
CA GLY A 84 -2.35 2.33 2.92
C GLY A 84 -3.55 3.14 3.44
N GLU A 85 -4.76 2.89 2.94
CA GLU A 85 -5.97 3.54 3.47
C GLU A 85 -6.25 3.13 4.93
N VAL A 86 -5.99 1.87 5.32
CA VAL A 86 -6.07 1.46 6.73
C VAL A 86 -5.08 2.24 7.59
N ILE A 87 -3.81 2.30 7.19
CA ILE A 87 -2.77 3.06 7.91
C ILE A 87 -3.16 4.53 8.05
N LYS A 88 -3.51 5.17 6.93
CA LYS A 88 -3.90 6.58 6.86
C LYS A 88 -5.13 6.91 7.71
N ASN A 89 -6.13 6.01 7.78
CA ASN A 89 -7.33 6.24 8.58
C ASN A 89 -7.07 6.14 10.09
N ASN A 90 -6.03 5.41 10.51
CA ASN A 90 -5.75 5.15 11.92
C ASN A 90 -4.64 6.05 12.50
N ILE A 91 -3.79 6.64 11.66
CA ILE A 91 -2.89 7.72 12.07
C ILE A 91 -3.71 9.02 12.10
N LYS A 92 -3.95 9.59 13.28
CA LYS A 92 -4.81 10.80 13.49
C LYS A 92 -4.26 12.11 12.86
N GLN A 93 -3.37 12.06 11.88
CA GLN A 93 -2.59 13.21 11.40
C GLN A 93 -2.17 13.11 9.92
N ASP A 94 -2.14 14.28 9.27
CA ASP A 94 -1.45 14.77 8.05
C ASP A 94 -0.79 13.85 6.98
N PHE A 95 -1.19 12.58 6.85
CA PHE A 95 -0.77 11.72 5.74
C PHE A 95 -1.73 11.79 4.56
N TYR A 96 -1.18 11.99 3.36
CA TYR A 96 -1.92 11.96 2.11
C TYR A 96 -1.16 11.15 1.06
N TRP A 97 -1.89 10.66 0.06
CA TRP A 97 -1.29 10.04 -1.11
C TRP A 97 -0.65 11.08 -2.01
N TYR A 98 0.56 10.79 -2.47
CA TYR A 98 1.29 11.57 -3.47
C TYR A 98 2.00 10.63 -4.44
N GLU A 99 2.21 11.10 -5.67
CA GLU A 99 3.09 10.43 -6.62
C GLU A 99 4.52 10.36 -6.06
N PHE A 100 5.14 9.17 -6.06
CA PHE A 100 6.49 8.93 -5.54
C PHE A 100 7.51 9.92 -6.11
N ASP A 101 7.56 10.10 -7.42
CA ASP A 101 8.50 11.02 -8.08
C ASP A 101 8.36 12.46 -7.58
N SER A 102 7.13 12.89 -7.29
CA SER A 102 6.89 14.24 -6.78
C SER A 102 7.44 14.41 -5.35
N VAL A 103 7.37 13.36 -4.53
CA VAL A 103 7.93 13.34 -3.17
C VAL A 103 9.46 13.20 -3.21
N TYR A 104 9.99 12.32 -4.07
CA TYR A 104 11.44 12.12 -4.24
C TYR A 104 12.14 13.41 -4.65
N ASN A 105 11.58 14.16 -5.60
CA ASN A 105 12.14 15.45 -5.99
C ASN A 105 11.95 16.55 -4.92
N TYR A 106 10.98 16.38 -4.02
CA TYR A 106 10.68 17.34 -2.95
C TYR A 106 11.49 17.11 -1.66
N SER A 107 11.81 15.87 -1.33
CA SER A 107 12.44 15.45 -0.07
C SER A 107 13.52 14.37 -0.27
N PRO A 108 14.68 14.49 0.40
CA PRO A 108 15.76 13.49 0.31
C PRO A 108 15.41 12.18 1.04
N LYS A 109 14.25 12.07 1.71
CA LYS A 109 13.85 10.86 2.46
C LYS A 109 13.71 9.60 1.60
N LEU A 110 13.65 9.76 0.29
CA LEU A 110 13.56 8.66 -0.67
C LEU A 110 14.89 8.38 -1.38
N ASP A 111 15.99 9.04 -0.96
CA ASP A 111 17.33 8.76 -1.46
C ASP A 111 17.70 7.29 -1.17
N GLY A 112 18.11 6.55 -2.20
CA GLY A 112 18.43 5.12 -2.12
C GLY A 112 17.25 4.17 -2.28
N VAL A 113 16.00 4.68 -2.27
CA VAL A 113 14.78 3.88 -2.52
C VAL A 113 14.42 3.88 -4.02
N TYR A 114 14.86 4.90 -4.76
CA TYR A 114 14.48 5.18 -6.16
C TYR A 114 14.70 4.02 -7.15
N ASN A 115 15.77 3.23 -6.99
CA ASN A 115 16.17 2.25 -8.02
C ASN A 115 15.27 1.00 -8.10
N ASN A 116 14.37 0.79 -7.12
CA ASN A 116 13.57 -0.44 -7.00
C ASN A 116 12.04 -0.20 -7.00
N ILE A 117 11.60 1.04 -7.18
CA ILE A 117 10.17 1.40 -7.13
C ILE A 117 9.78 2.01 -8.47
N GLU A 118 9.22 1.20 -9.36
CA GLU A 118 8.55 1.74 -10.55
C GLU A 118 7.36 2.58 -10.11
N THR A 119 7.43 3.90 -10.35
CA THR A 119 6.31 4.88 -10.36
C THR A 119 5.09 4.52 -9.51
N GLN A 120 5.23 4.51 -8.19
CA GLN A 120 4.15 4.21 -7.25
C GLN A 120 3.64 5.47 -6.53
N SER A 121 2.55 5.32 -5.79
CA SER A 121 2.07 6.33 -4.85
C SER A 121 2.56 6.02 -3.43
N VAL A 122 2.79 7.07 -2.65
CA VAL A 122 3.26 6.96 -1.26
C VAL A 122 2.36 7.73 -0.32
N LEU A 123 2.30 7.29 0.93
CA LEU A 123 1.73 8.11 1.99
C LEU A 123 2.82 9.03 2.50
N TYR A 124 2.59 10.34 2.43
CA TYR A 124 3.56 11.33 2.86
C TYR A 124 2.94 12.34 3.82
N SER A 125 3.62 12.53 4.96
CA SER A 125 3.39 13.63 5.90
C SER A 125 4.37 14.75 5.58
N ARG A 126 3.85 15.80 4.94
CA ARG A 126 4.67 16.98 4.59
C ARG A 126 5.17 17.72 5.83
N LYS A 127 4.38 17.74 6.91
CA LYS A 127 4.74 18.49 8.13
C LYS A 127 5.91 17.83 8.86
N ARG A 128 5.95 16.50 8.86
CA ARG A 128 6.98 15.72 9.57
C ARG A 128 8.09 15.21 8.66
N ASP A 129 7.91 15.34 7.36
CA ASP A 129 8.80 14.79 6.34
C ASP A 129 9.02 13.27 6.52
N ILE A 130 7.89 12.54 6.61
CA ILE A 130 7.86 11.08 6.78
C ILE A 130 7.13 10.47 5.59
N VAL A 131 7.73 9.41 5.02
CA VAL A 131 7.16 8.63 3.93
C VAL A 131 6.85 7.22 4.42
N ILE A 132 5.68 6.70 4.08
CA ILE A 132 5.28 5.31 4.26
C ILE A 132 5.04 4.74 2.85
N LEU A 133 5.50 3.50 2.61
CA LEU A 133 5.53 2.87 1.29
C LEU A 133 4.66 1.59 1.24
N PRO A 134 3.31 1.67 1.36
CA PRO A 134 2.46 0.49 1.42
C PRO A 134 2.58 -0.42 0.18
N LEU A 135 2.58 0.17 -1.02
CA LEU A 135 2.65 -0.59 -2.28
C LEU A 135 3.99 -1.34 -2.39
N PHE A 136 5.08 -0.72 -1.98
CA PHE A 136 6.39 -1.34 -1.98
C PHE A 136 6.47 -2.54 -1.02
N VAL A 137 5.99 -2.37 0.22
CA VAL A 137 6.00 -3.47 1.21
C VAL A 137 5.11 -4.63 0.74
N VAL A 138 3.97 -4.34 0.11
CA VAL A 138 3.12 -5.37 -0.52
C VAL A 138 3.86 -6.07 -1.66
N SER A 139 4.56 -5.32 -2.53
CA SER A 139 5.38 -5.91 -3.60
C SER A 139 6.43 -6.86 -3.04
N GLN A 140 7.16 -6.44 -1.99
CA GLN A 140 8.13 -7.30 -1.33
C GLN A 140 7.47 -8.53 -0.70
N PHE A 141 6.29 -8.38 -0.12
CA PHE A 141 5.57 -9.48 0.52
C PHE A 141 5.16 -10.54 -0.50
N LEU A 142 4.55 -10.11 -1.60
CA LEU A 142 4.14 -11.00 -2.69
C LEU A 142 5.33 -11.67 -3.39
N LYS A 143 6.51 -11.03 -3.39
CA LYS A 143 7.77 -11.61 -3.87
C LYS A 143 8.45 -12.55 -2.86
N GLY A 144 7.94 -12.65 -1.64
CA GLY A 144 8.57 -13.42 -0.56
C GLY A 144 9.85 -12.79 0.02
N SER A 145 10.07 -11.50 -0.22
CA SER A 145 11.26 -10.75 0.22
C SER A 145 10.95 -9.67 1.26
N SER A 146 9.74 -9.66 1.83
CA SER A 146 9.33 -8.68 2.84
C SER A 146 9.96 -8.98 4.20
N PRO A 147 10.35 -7.95 4.97
CA PRO A 147 10.71 -8.13 6.37
C PRO A 147 9.51 -8.49 7.26
N TYR A 148 8.29 -8.35 6.75
CA TYR A 148 7.05 -8.65 7.48
C TYR A 148 6.49 -10.02 7.14
N THR A 149 6.06 -10.76 8.16
CA THR A 149 5.43 -12.08 8.01
C THR A 149 3.94 -12.00 7.67
N ASN A 150 3.32 -10.85 7.88
CA ASN A 150 1.93 -10.52 7.54
C ASN A 150 1.74 -9.00 7.50
N PHE A 151 0.68 -8.53 6.85
CA PHE A 151 0.37 -7.11 6.72
C PHE A 151 -0.15 -6.50 8.02
N LEU A 152 -0.83 -7.26 8.87
CA LEU A 152 -1.30 -6.74 10.15
C LEU A 152 -0.14 -6.18 10.99
N THR A 153 0.97 -6.91 11.11
CA THR A 153 2.17 -6.46 11.82
C THR A 153 2.76 -5.19 11.21
N TYR A 154 2.83 -5.10 9.88
CA TYR A 154 3.28 -3.88 9.19
C TYR A 154 2.37 -2.68 9.50
N VAL A 155 1.05 -2.87 9.41
CA VAL A 155 0.05 -1.83 9.67
C VAL A 155 0.14 -1.32 11.10
N GLU A 156 0.17 -2.22 12.09
CA GLU A 156 0.29 -1.87 13.50
C GLU A 156 1.58 -1.11 13.80
N GLU A 157 2.71 -1.54 13.24
CA GLU A 157 3.99 -0.85 13.41
C GLU A 157 3.94 0.56 12.84
N MET A 158 3.44 0.72 11.60
CA MET A 158 3.35 2.04 10.96
C MET A 158 2.42 2.98 11.72
N ILE A 159 1.27 2.48 12.20
CA ILE A 159 0.36 3.29 13.03
C ILE A 159 1.05 3.69 14.34
N LYS A 160 1.70 2.75 15.04
CA LYS A 160 2.37 3.00 16.31
C LYS A 160 3.49 4.03 16.20
N GLN A 161 4.30 3.97 15.14
CA GLN A 161 5.43 4.87 14.94
C GLN A 161 5.01 6.29 14.52
N ASN A 162 3.79 6.45 14.00
CA ASN A 162 3.35 7.69 13.35
C ASN A 162 2.08 8.32 13.94
N SER A 163 1.50 7.74 14.99
CA SER A 163 0.34 8.29 15.71
C SER A 163 0.71 9.41 16.69
#